data_AF-A0A376VLB2-F1
#
_entry.id   AF-A0A376VLB2-F1
#
_cell.length_a   1.000
_cell.length_b   1.000
_cell.length_c   1.000
_cell.angle_alpha   90.00
_cell.angle_beta   90.00
_cell.angle_gamma   90.00
#
_symmetry.space_group_name_H-M   'P 1'
#
loop_
_entity.id
_entity.type
_entity.pdbx_description
1 polymer ?
#
loop_
_entity_poly.entity_id
_entity_poly.type
_entity_poly.pdbx_seq_one_letter_code
_entity_poly.pdbx_strand_id
1 'polypeptide(L)'
;MGIKQHNGNTKADRLAELKIRSPSIQLIKYGAIGLNAIIFSPLLIAADLGSQNGTTITISDGDRITGDTADPSGNLYGVMTPAGNTPGNINLGNDVTVNVNDASGYAKGIIIQGKNSSLTANRLTVDVVGQTSAIGINLIGDYTHADLGTGSTIKSNDDGIIIGHSSTLTATQFTIENSNGIGLTINDYGTSVDLGSGSKIKTDGSTGVYIGGLNGNNANGAARFTATDLTIDVQGYSAMGINVQKNSVVDLGTNSTIKTNGDNAHGLWSFGQVSANALTVDVTGAAANGVEVRGGTTTIGADSHISSAQGGGLVTSGSDATINFSGTAAQRNSIFSSGSYGASAQTATAVINMQNTDITVDRNGSLALGLWALSGGRITGDSLAITGAAGARGIYAMTNSQIDLTSDLVIDMSTPDQMAIATQHDDGYAASRINASGRMLINGSVLSKGGLINLDMHPGSVWTGSSLSDNVNGGKLDVAMNNSVWNVTSNSNLDTLALSHSTVDFASHGSTAGTFTTLNVENLSGNSTFIMRADVVGEGNGVNNKGDLLNISGSSAGNHVLAIRNQGSEATTGNEVLTVVKTTDGTASFSASSQVELGGYLYDVRKKWH
;
A
#
# COMPACT_ATOMS: atom_id res chain seq x y z
N MET A 1 10.66 -38.24 -14.55
CA MET A 1 10.69 -39.66 -14.97
C MET A 1 10.63 -40.51 -13.71
N GLY A 2 9.63 -41.39 -13.54
CA GLY A 2 9.60 -42.42 -12.48
C GLY A 2 8.41 -42.39 -11.51
N ILE A 3 7.25 -42.81 -11.99
CA ILE A 3 6.04 -43.17 -11.23
C ILE A 3 6.29 -44.49 -10.47
N LYS A 4 5.74 -44.65 -9.26
CA LYS A 4 5.43 -45.98 -8.69
C LYS A 4 3.99 -46.03 -8.19
N GLN A 5 3.21 -46.83 -8.92
CA GLN A 5 1.89 -47.35 -8.58
C GLN A 5 2.00 -48.49 -7.56
N HIS A 6 0.94 -48.67 -6.77
CA HIS A 6 0.51 -49.98 -6.27
C HIS A 6 -1.01 -50.14 -6.50
N ASN A 7 -1.38 -51.03 -7.42
CA ASN A 7 -2.67 -51.75 -7.50
C ASN A 7 -2.80 -52.68 -6.28
N GLY A 8 -3.94 -53.17 -5.80
CA GLY A 8 -5.38 -53.18 -6.13
C GLY A 8 -6.08 -53.83 -4.90
N ASN A 9 -7.38 -54.08 -4.76
CA ASN A 9 -8.43 -54.39 -5.72
C ASN A 9 -9.81 -54.37 -5.01
N THR A 10 -10.83 -53.89 -5.73
CA THR A 10 -12.23 -54.37 -5.86
C THR A 10 -13.18 -54.62 -4.66
N LYS A 11 -14.28 -53.84 -4.65
CA LYS A 11 -15.70 -54.26 -4.82
C LYS A 11 -16.59 -52.99 -4.75
N ALA A 12 -17.07 -52.47 -5.88
CA ALA A 12 -18.34 -52.80 -6.54
C ALA A 12 -19.60 -52.31 -5.79
N ASP A 13 -20.17 -51.24 -6.36
CA ASP A 13 -21.57 -50.83 -6.46
C ASP A 13 -22.47 -50.77 -5.23
N ARG A 14 -23.00 -49.56 -4.98
CA ARG A 14 -24.44 -49.29 -5.02
C ARG A 14 -24.72 -47.77 -5.02
N LEU A 15 -25.20 -47.28 -6.16
CA LEU A 15 -25.91 -46.01 -6.27
C LEU A 15 -27.14 -46.02 -5.35
N ALA A 16 -27.29 -44.98 -4.53
CA ALA A 16 -28.54 -44.68 -3.84
C ALA A 16 -29.33 -43.69 -4.71
N GLU A 17 -30.21 -44.22 -5.56
CA GLU A 17 -31.28 -43.46 -6.20
C GLU A 17 -32.34 -43.09 -5.17
N LEU A 18 -32.52 -41.79 -4.93
CA LEU A 18 -33.61 -41.25 -4.13
C LEU A 18 -34.91 -41.26 -4.97
N LYS A 19 -35.70 -42.33 -4.83
CA LYS A 19 -37.05 -42.44 -5.41
C LYS A 19 -38.03 -41.51 -4.69
N ILE A 20 -38.45 -40.45 -5.37
CA ILE A 20 -39.61 -39.63 -5.01
C ILE A 20 -40.87 -40.51 -5.19
N ARG A 21 -41.60 -40.76 -4.09
CA ARG A 21 -42.89 -41.46 -4.11
C ARG A 21 -44.02 -40.46 -4.37
N SER A 22 -44.79 -40.68 -5.44
CA SER A 22 -46.09 -40.05 -5.68
C SER A 22 -47.12 -40.52 -4.65
N PRO A 23 -47.94 -39.64 -4.04
CA PRO A 23 -49.07 -40.08 -3.23
C PRO A 23 -50.28 -40.38 -4.14
N SER A 24 -50.82 -41.59 -3.99
CA SER A 24 -52.07 -42.03 -4.59
C SER A 24 -53.26 -41.41 -3.84
N ILE A 25 -54.14 -40.72 -4.57
CA ILE A 25 -55.42 -40.21 -4.07
C ILE A 25 -56.39 -41.40 -3.93
N GLN A 26 -56.73 -41.75 -2.69
CA GLN A 26 -57.82 -42.67 -2.37
C GLN A 26 -59.12 -41.87 -2.17
N LEU A 27 -60.12 -42.20 -2.99
CA LEU A 27 -61.44 -41.60 -2.99
C LEU A 27 -62.32 -42.31 -1.94
N ILE A 28 -62.63 -41.64 -0.82
CA ILE A 28 -63.67 -42.10 0.12
C ILE A 28 -64.85 -41.14 0.05
N LYS A 29 -66.04 -41.71 -0.18
CA LYS A 29 -67.31 -41.01 -0.38
C LYS A 29 -68.18 -41.10 0.88
N TYR A 30 -68.69 -39.92 1.25
CA TYR A 30 -69.85 -39.57 2.09
C TYR A 30 -69.76 -39.63 3.63
N GLY A 31 -69.81 -38.43 4.21
CA GLY A 31 -70.29 -38.11 5.56
C GLY A 31 -70.36 -36.58 5.70
N ALA A 32 -71.56 -36.02 5.84
CA ALA A 32 -71.85 -34.60 5.65
C ALA A 32 -71.58 -33.72 6.90
N ILE A 33 -71.39 -32.42 6.62
CA ILE A 33 -71.50 -31.23 7.48
C ILE A 33 -70.21 -30.81 8.21
N GLY A 34 -69.62 -29.73 7.70
CA GLY A 34 -68.54 -28.97 8.30
C GLY A 34 -67.94 -28.04 7.25
N LEU A 35 -68.62 -26.93 6.94
CA LEU A 35 -68.16 -25.92 5.99
C LEU A 35 -66.97 -25.14 6.59
N ASN A 36 -65.79 -25.77 6.61
CA ASN A 36 -64.54 -25.05 6.80
C ASN A 36 -64.09 -24.56 5.44
N ALA A 37 -64.08 -23.24 5.27
CA ALA A 37 -63.43 -22.59 4.15
C ALA A 37 -61.96 -23.01 4.13
N ILE A 38 -61.61 -23.95 3.26
CA ILE A 38 -60.23 -24.16 2.84
C ILE A 38 -59.91 -22.94 1.99
N ILE A 39 -59.37 -21.90 2.62
CA ILE A 39 -58.70 -20.82 1.92
C ILE A 39 -57.46 -21.46 1.33
N PHE A 40 -57.54 -21.87 0.05
CA PHE A 40 -56.35 -21.99 -0.75
C PHE A 40 -55.72 -20.59 -0.76
N SER A 41 -54.63 -20.40 -0.02
CA SER A 41 -53.71 -19.32 -0.34
C SER A 41 -53.37 -19.50 -1.82
N PRO A 42 -53.68 -18.52 -2.70
CA PRO A 42 -53.34 -18.68 -4.10
C PRO A 42 -51.83 -18.96 -4.16
N LEU A 43 -51.42 -19.98 -4.92
CA LEU A 43 -50.05 -19.98 -5.41
C LEU A 43 -49.87 -18.65 -6.12
N LEU A 44 -49.10 -17.73 -5.52
CA LEU A 44 -48.73 -16.49 -6.16
C LEU A 44 -47.79 -16.89 -7.29
N ILE A 45 -48.35 -17.01 -8.50
CA ILE A 45 -47.56 -17.20 -9.71
C ILE A 45 -46.99 -15.82 -10.03
N ALA A 46 -45.66 -15.69 -10.02
CA ALA A 46 -44.96 -14.51 -10.49
C ALA A 46 -45.47 -14.16 -11.90
N ALA A 47 -45.92 -12.92 -12.09
CA ALA A 47 -46.35 -12.44 -13.39
C ALA A 47 -45.13 -12.05 -14.25
N ASP A 48 -45.24 -12.22 -15.57
CA ASP A 48 -44.30 -11.62 -16.53
C ASP A 48 -44.99 -10.40 -17.15
N LEU A 49 -44.43 -9.22 -16.84
CA LEU A 49 -44.94 -7.91 -17.23
C LEU A 49 -44.05 -7.34 -18.34
N GLY A 50 -44.63 -6.62 -19.29
CA GLY A 50 -43.85 -5.82 -20.24
C GLY A 50 -43.20 -4.59 -19.57
N SER A 51 -42.57 -3.73 -20.36
CA SER A 51 -41.95 -2.50 -19.87
C SER A 51 -42.94 -1.63 -19.08
N GLN A 52 -42.48 -1.06 -17.97
CA GLN A 52 -43.28 -0.20 -17.10
C GLN A 52 -42.90 1.27 -17.28
N ASN A 53 -43.89 2.14 -17.55
CA ASN A 53 -43.69 3.58 -17.69
C ASN A 53 -44.77 4.38 -16.97
N GLY A 54 -44.37 5.29 -16.09
CA GLY A 54 -45.30 6.18 -15.41
C GLY A 54 -44.71 6.86 -14.18
N THR A 55 -45.51 7.69 -13.51
CA THR A 55 -45.15 8.35 -12.25
C THR A 55 -45.53 7.53 -11.01
N THR A 56 -46.27 6.44 -11.17
CA THR A 56 -46.60 5.51 -10.09
C THR A 56 -46.53 4.10 -10.65
N ILE A 57 -45.54 3.34 -10.21
CA ILE A 57 -45.31 1.95 -10.63
C ILE A 57 -45.26 1.11 -9.36
N THR A 58 -46.11 0.10 -9.26
CA THR A 58 -46.14 -0.83 -8.12
C THR A 58 -46.23 -2.24 -8.66
N ILE A 59 -45.25 -3.06 -8.29
CA ILE A 59 -45.06 -4.42 -8.78
C ILE A 59 -45.20 -5.39 -7.60
N SER A 60 -45.78 -6.57 -7.85
CA SER A 60 -45.94 -7.56 -6.79
C SER A 60 -44.64 -8.31 -6.55
N ASP A 61 -44.46 -8.79 -5.32
CA ASP A 61 -43.29 -9.57 -4.95
C ASP A 61 -43.10 -10.78 -5.88
N GLY A 62 -41.86 -10.99 -6.35
CA GLY A 62 -41.47 -12.09 -7.22
C GLY A 62 -41.79 -11.91 -8.71
N ASP A 63 -42.52 -10.86 -9.11
CA ASP A 63 -42.83 -10.61 -10.52
C ASP A 63 -41.58 -10.34 -11.37
N ARG A 64 -41.72 -10.55 -12.67
CA ARG A 64 -40.70 -10.27 -13.69
C ARG A 64 -41.16 -9.15 -14.61
N ILE A 65 -40.25 -8.24 -14.93
CA ILE A 65 -40.43 -7.21 -15.96
C ILE A 65 -39.48 -7.55 -17.13
N THR A 66 -40.04 -7.73 -18.31
CA THR A 66 -39.29 -7.92 -19.56
C THR A 66 -39.33 -6.61 -20.36
N GLY A 67 -38.16 -6.02 -20.60
CA GLY A 67 -38.05 -4.78 -21.37
C GLY A 67 -38.32 -4.99 -22.85
N ASP A 68 -39.52 -4.61 -23.30
CA ASP A 68 -40.05 -4.82 -24.64
C ASP A 68 -40.43 -3.52 -25.37
N THR A 69 -40.32 -2.38 -24.68
CA THR A 69 -40.66 -1.05 -25.18
C THR A 69 -39.42 -0.16 -25.27
N ALA A 70 -39.32 0.63 -26.34
CA ALA A 70 -38.24 1.59 -26.55
C ALA A 70 -38.57 2.98 -25.97
N ASP A 71 -37.57 3.65 -25.41
CA ASP A 71 -37.62 5.06 -25.01
C ASP A 71 -37.67 5.98 -26.26
N PRO A 72 -37.89 7.31 -26.12
CA PRO A 72 -37.92 8.22 -27.26
C PRO A 72 -36.62 8.28 -28.10
N SER A 73 -35.51 7.78 -27.57
CA SER A 73 -34.23 7.66 -28.26
C SER A 73 -34.00 6.29 -28.88
N GLY A 74 -34.96 5.36 -28.76
CA GLY A 74 -34.90 4.03 -29.33
C GLY A 74 -34.28 2.97 -28.41
N ASN A 75 -33.97 3.27 -27.14
CA ASN A 75 -33.34 2.31 -26.24
C ASN A 75 -34.41 1.46 -25.55
N LEU A 76 -34.27 0.13 -25.54
CA LEU A 76 -35.19 -0.72 -24.77
C LEU A 76 -35.04 -0.45 -23.28
N TYR A 77 -36.17 -0.40 -22.55
CA TYR A 77 -36.16 -0.21 -21.11
C TYR A 77 -37.04 -1.19 -20.34
N GLY A 78 -36.68 -1.50 -19.10
CA GLY A 78 -37.53 -2.28 -18.19
C GLY A 78 -38.51 -1.38 -17.43
N VAL A 79 -37.98 -0.41 -16.68
CA VAL A 79 -38.77 0.55 -15.90
C VAL A 79 -38.32 1.97 -16.25
N MET A 80 -39.27 2.86 -16.51
CA MET A 80 -38.97 4.27 -16.81
C MET A 80 -39.95 5.20 -16.12
N THR A 81 -39.44 6.33 -15.63
CA THR A 81 -40.29 7.48 -15.25
C THR A 81 -40.22 8.57 -16.32
N PRO A 82 -41.31 9.32 -16.55
CA PRO A 82 -41.27 10.49 -17.42
C PRO A 82 -40.27 11.54 -16.95
N ALA A 83 -39.64 12.23 -17.90
CA ALA A 83 -38.78 13.39 -17.62
C ALA A 83 -39.58 14.58 -17.08
N GLY A 84 -38.88 15.49 -16.39
CA GLY A 84 -39.41 16.78 -15.95
C GLY A 84 -39.63 16.88 -14.44
N ASN A 85 -40.47 17.83 -14.03
CA ASN A 85 -40.64 18.20 -12.61
C ASN A 85 -41.67 17.36 -11.85
N THR A 86 -42.21 16.30 -12.45
CA THR A 86 -43.22 15.45 -11.80
C THR A 86 -42.52 14.30 -11.06
N PRO A 87 -42.71 14.16 -9.73
CA PRO A 87 -42.14 13.05 -8.98
C PRO A 87 -42.71 11.70 -9.41
N GLY A 88 -41.83 10.70 -9.55
CA GLY A 88 -42.19 9.30 -9.69
C GLY A 88 -42.12 8.55 -8.35
N ASN A 89 -43.03 7.61 -8.13
CA ASN A 89 -43.01 6.67 -7.00
C ASN A 89 -43.02 5.24 -7.54
N ILE A 90 -41.88 4.54 -7.40
CA ILE A 90 -41.61 3.25 -7.99
C ILE A 90 -41.33 2.27 -6.86
N ASN A 91 -42.23 1.32 -6.69
CA ASN A 91 -42.11 0.24 -5.72
C ASN A 91 -42.08 -1.09 -6.45
N LEU A 92 -40.90 -1.71 -6.51
CA LEU A 92 -40.69 -3.00 -7.15
C LEU A 92 -40.85 -4.17 -6.15
N GLY A 93 -41.22 -3.93 -4.89
CA GLY A 93 -41.42 -5.00 -3.92
C GLY A 93 -40.16 -5.84 -3.66
N ASN A 94 -40.37 -7.09 -3.27
CA ASN A 94 -39.33 -8.07 -2.99
C ASN A 94 -39.11 -9.04 -4.17
N ASP A 95 -37.86 -9.46 -4.38
CA ASP A 95 -37.51 -10.56 -5.30
C ASP A 95 -37.95 -10.33 -6.77
N VAL A 96 -38.19 -9.08 -7.17
CA VAL A 96 -38.54 -8.75 -8.55
C VAL A 96 -37.32 -8.85 -9.47
N THR A 97 -37.56 -9.31 -10.69
CA THR A 97 -36.53 -9.39 -11.74
C THR A 97 -36.86 -8.43 -12.89
N VAL A 98 -35.96 -7.53 -13.24
CA VAL A 98 -36.02 -6.69 -14.45
C VAL A 98 -35.01 -7.23 -15.45
N ASN A 99 -35.47 -7.60 -16.64
CA ASN A 99 -34.60 -8.13 -17.69
C ASN A 99 -34.82 -7.39 -19.01
N VAL A 100 -33.74 -6.83 -19.56
CA VAL A 100 -33.78 -6.08 -20.81
C VAL A 100 -32.70 -6.61 -21.74
N ASN A 101 -33.09 -7.09 -22.91
CA ASN A 101 -32.16 -7.62 -23.90
C ASN A 101 -32.46 -6.99 -25.26
N ASP A 102 -31.60 -6.07 -25.67
CA ASP A 102 -31.64 -5.48 -27.01
C ASP A 102 -30.52 -6.07 -27.88
N ALA A 103 -30.90 -7.02 -28.75
CA ALA A 103 -29.98 -7.69 -29.67
C ALA A 103 -29.42 -6.79 -30.78
N SER A 104 -29.91 -5.56 -30.91
CA SER A 104 -29.59 -4.65 -32.03
C SER A 104 -29.13 -3.26 -31.62
N GLY A 105 -29.34 -2.87 -30.37
CA GLY A 105 -29.14 -1.49 -29.93
C GLY A 105 -28.74 -1.35 -28.47
N TYR A 106 -29.35 -0.36 -27.82
CA TYR A 106 -29.03 0.07 -26.46
C TYR A 106 -30.11 -0.41 -25.49
N ALA A 107 -29.69 -0.94 -24.35
CA ALA A 107 -30.59 -1.44 -23.32
C ALA A 107 -30.41 -0.69 -22.00
N LYS A 108 -31.50 -0.42 -21.29
CA LYS A 108 -31.48 0.22 -19.96
C LYS A 108 -32.42 -0.52 -19.01
N GLY A 109 -31.95 -0.99 -17.87
CA GLY A 109 -32.81 -1.70 -16.92
C GLY A 109 -33.87 -0.80 -16.32
N ILE A 110 -33.43 0.16 -15.49
CA ILE A 110 -34.29 1.10 -14.77
C ILE A 110 -33.82 2.54 -15.02
N ILE A 111 -34.74 3.43 -15.40
CA ILE A 111 -34.46 4.83 -15.70
C ILE A 111 -35.34 5.75 -14.85
N ILE A 112 -34.73 6.50 -13.94
CA ILE A 112 -35.43 7.46 -13.08
C ILE A 112 -35.07 8.89 -13.51
N GLN A 113 -36.01 9.59 -14.14
CA GLN A 113 -35.83 10.90 -14.79
C GLN A 113 -36.58 12.02 -14.09
N GLY A 114 -37.71 11.71 -13.44
CA GLY A 114 -38.52 12.72 -12.77
C GLY A 114 -37.81 13.30 -11.54
N LYS A 115 -37.89 14.62 -11.34
CA LYS A 115 -37.37 15.28 -10.15
C LYS A 115 -38.05 14.77 -8.87
N ASN A 116 -37.29 14.60 -7.79
CA ASN A 116 -37.75 14.07 -6.50
C ASN A 116 -38.40 12.67 -6.59
N SER A 117 -38.03 11.86 -7.59
CA SER A 117 -38.57 10.51 -7.71
C SER A 117 -37.97 9.56 -6.67
N SER A 118 -38.73 8.52 -6.33
CA SER A 118 -38.32 7.46 -5.41
C SER A 118 -38.39 6.08 -6.08
N LEU A 119 -37.37 5.26 -5.87
CA LEU A 119 -37.30 3.85 -6.24
C LEU A 119 -37.08 3.04 -4.97
N THR A 120 -37.96 2.07 -4.71
CA THR A 120 -37.85 1.14 -3.59
C THR A 120 -37.91 -0.30 -4.10
N ALA A 121 -36.98 -1.13 -3.66
CA ALA A 121 -36.92 -2.54 -4.00
C ALA A 121 -36.11 -3.31 -2.95
N ASN A 122 -36.23 -4.64 -2.92
CA ASN A 122 -35.45 -5.48 -2.02
C ASN A 122 -35.18 -6.85 -2.67
N ARG A 123 -33.93 -7.34 -2.62
CA ARG A 123 -33.48 -8.50 -3.42
C ARG A 123 -33.84 -8.38 -4.90
N LEU A 124 -33.78 -7.17 -5.43
CA LEU A 124 -34.02 -6.86 -6.84
C LEU A 124 -32.94 -7.51 -7.69
N THR A 125 -33.33 -8.15 -8.80
CA THR A 125 -32.40 -8.57 -9.85
C THR A 125 -32.62 -7.72 -11.08
N VAL A 126 -31.58 -7.07 -11.59
CA VAL A 126 -31.60 -6.36 -12.88
C VAL A 126 -30.58 -7.01 -13.79
N ASP A 127 -30.99 -7.45 -14.99
CA ASP A 127 -30.12 -8.06 -16.00
C ASP A 127 -30.31 -7.35 -17.34
N VAL A 128 -29.25 -6.71 -17.83
CA VAL A 128 -29.31 -5.83 -18.99
C VAL A 128 -28.23 -6.21 -20.00
N VAL A 129 -28.66 -6.53 -21.22
CA VAL A 129 -27.78 -6.84 -22.34
C VAL A 129 -28.16 -5.95 -23.51
N GLY A 130 -27.24 -5.11 -23.97
CA GLY A 130 -27.38 -4.31 -25.18
C GLY A 130 -26.24 -4.61 -26.14
N GLN A 131 -26.54 -4.78 -27.43
CA GLN A 131 -25.50 -5.01 -28.44
C GLN A 131 -24.51 -3.84 -28.54
N THR A 132 -25.00 -2.60 -28.42
CA THR A 132 -24.17 -1.40 -28.53
C THR A 132 -23.69 -0.92 -27.17
N SER A 133 -24.57 -0.86 -26.17
CA SER A 133 -24.26 -0.50 -24.79
C SER A 133 -25.46 -0.83 -23.88
N ALA A 134 -25.19 -1.00 -22.59
CA ALA A 134 -26.18 -1.31 -21.58
C ALA A 134 -25.96 -0.48 -20.31
N ILE A 135 -27.06 -0.10 -19.64
CA ILE A 135 -27.01 0.48 -18.31
C ILE A 135 -27.97 -0.28 -17.40
N GLY A 136 -27.48 -0.82 -16.28
CA GLY A 136 -28.32 -1.47 -15.28
C GLY A 136 -29.36 -0.52 -14.70
N ILE A 137 -28.90 0.50 -13.96
CA ILE A 137 -29.77 1.53 -13.37
C ILE A 137 -29.23 2.92 -13.70
N ASN A 138 -30.11 3.81 -14.15
CA ASN A 138 -29.78 5.18 -14.51
C ASN A 138 -30.66 6.19 -13.76
N LEU A 139 -30.09 6.85 -12.75
CA LEU A 139 -30.74 7.85 -11.89
C LEU A 139 -30.31 9.26 -12.34
N ILE A 140 -31.09 9.84 -13.25
CA ILE A 140 -30.77 11.11 -13.93
C ILE A 140 -31.69 12.27 -13.56
N GLY A 141 -32.75 12.01 -12.79
CA GLY A 141 -33.59 13.07 -12.24
C GLY A 141 -32.88 13.82 -11.11
N ASP A 142 -33.24 15.09 -10.92
CA ASP A 142 -32.78 15.88 -9.78
C ASP A 142 -33.32 15.31 -8.45
N TYR A 143 -32.47 15.17 -7.44
CA TYR A 143 -32.85 14.75 -6.08
C TYR A 143 -33.64 13.43 -6.04
N THR A 144 -33.24 12.45 -6.85
CA THR A 144 -33.88 11.12 -6.80
C THR A 144 -33.39 10.32 -5.60
N HIS A 145 -34.22 9.40 -5.11
CA HIS A 145 -33.91 8.56 -3.97
C HIS A 145 -34.13 7.09 -4.34
N ALA A 146 -33.09 6.28 -4.27
CA ALA A 146 -33.17 4.84 -4.48
C ALA A 146 -32.82 4.08 -3.20
N ASP A 147 -33.72 3.21 -2.76
CA ASP A 147 -33.47 2.20 -1.73
C ASP A 147 -33.63 0.83 -2.38
N LEU A 148 -32.51 0.14 -2.57
CA LEU A 148 -32.48 -1.20 -3.17
C LEU A 148 -32.43 -2.31 -2.11
N GLY A 149 -32.59 -1.97 -0.83
CA GLY A 149 -32.69 -2.93 0.26
C GLY A 149 -31.44 -3.81 0.40
N THR A 150 -31.66 -5.06 0.79
CA THR A 150 -30.59 -6.04 1.03
C THR A 150 -30.54 -7.09 -0.07
N GLY A 151 -29.35 -7.42 -0.56
CA GLY A 151 -29.14 -8.57 -1.46
C GLY A 151 -29.56 -8.34 -2.91
N SER A 152 -29.76 -7.10 -3.33
CA SER A 152 -30.05 -6.78 -4.73
C SER A 152 -28.82 -6.98 -5.62
N THR A 153 -29.04 -7.35 -6.88
CA THR A 153 -28.01 -7.68 -7.86
C THR A 153 -28.27 -6.99 -9.19
N ILE A 154 -27.29 -6.27 -9.71
CA ILE A 154 -27.33 -5.58 -11.00
C ILE A 154 -26.30 -6.19 -11.93
N LYS A 155 -26.75 -6.64 -13.10
CA LYS A 155 -25.93 -7.19 -14.17
C LYS A 155 -26.10 -6.38 -15.43
N SER A 156 -24.98 -6.03 -16.06
CA SER A 156 -24.95 -5.29 -17.31
C SER A 156 -23.78 -5.75 -18.16
N ASN A 157 -23.90 -5.76 -19.49
CA ASN A 157 -22.73 -5.99 -20.35
C ASN A 157 -21.89 -4.72 -20.60
N ASP A 158 -22.26 -3.59 -20.01
CA ASP A 158 -21.53 -2.31 -20.03
C ASP A 158 -21.67 -1.60 -18.67
N ASP A 159 -22.20 -0.38 -18.55
CA ASP A 159 -22.28 0.30 -17.24
C ASP A 159 -23.27 -0.37 -16.27
N GLY A 160 -22.88 -0.46 -15.00
CA GLY A 160 -23.72 -1.00 -13.93
C GLY A 160 -24.77 0.02 -13.46
N ILE A 161 -24.31 1.05 -12.74
CA ILE A 161 -25.18 2.11 -12.20
C ILE A 161 -24.59 3.49 -12.47
N ILE A 162 -25.44 4.40 -12.93
CA ILE A 162 -25.13 5.82 -13.05
C ILE A 162 -26.10 6.60 -12.17
N ILE A 163 -25.56 7.43 -11.27
CA ILE A 163 -26.32 8.32 -10.40
C ILE A 163 -25.72 9.73 -10.42
N GLY A 164 -26.56 10.76 -10.47
CA GLY A 164 -26.13 12.15 -10.44
C GLY A 164 -27.15 13.12 -9.84
N HIS A 165 -26.93 14.42 -10.06
CA HIS A 165 -27.90 15.48 -9.75
C HIS A 165 -28.39 15.53 -8.29
N SER A 166 -27.47 15.38 -7.33
CA SER A 166 -27.77 15.37 -5.89
C SER A 166 -28.75 14.28 -5.46
N SER A 167 -28.71 13.14 -6.16
CA SER A 167 -29.53 11.97 -5.84
C SER A 167 -28.87 11.07 -4.80
N THR A 168 -29.66 10.16 -4.23
CA THR A 168 -29.22 9.21 -3.22
C THR A 168 -29.49 7.76 -3.62
N LEU A 169 -28.56 6.85 -3.32
CA LEU A 169 -28.77 5.41 -3.41
C LEU A 169 -28.33 4.73 -2.11
N THR A 170 -29.16 3.83 -1.59
CA THR A 170 -28.88 3.00 -0.43
C THR A 170 -29.09 1.53 -0.76
N ALA A 171 -28.17 0.67 -0.32
CA ALA A 171 -28.26 -0.79 -0.43
C ALA A 171 -27.33 -1.46 0.59
N THR A 172 -27.49 -2.76 0.85
CA THR A 172 -26.51 -3.56 1.60
C THR A 172 -26.42 -4.99 1.09
N GLN A 173 -25.27 -5.66 1.27
CA GLN A 173 -24.98 -6.95 0.63
C GLN A 173 -25.30 -6.91 -0.88
N PHE A 174 -25.01 -5.78 -1.49
CA PHE A 174 -25.41 -5.43 -2.85
C PHE A 174 -24.36 -5.92 -3.85
N THR A 175 -24.78 -6.39 -5.01
CA THR A 175 -23.86 -6.88 -6.04
C THR A 175 -24.03 -6.11 -7.35
N ILE A 176 -22.94 -5.57 -7.88
CA ILE A 176 -22.85 -5.09 -9.27
C ILE A 176 -21.88 -6.01 -10.01
N GLU A 177 -22.30 -6.56 -11.14
CA GLU A 177 -21.47 -7.36 -12.04
C GLU A 177 -21.58 -6.81 -13.47
N ASN A 178 -20.47 -6.42 -14.07
CA ASN A 178 -20.47 -5.96 -15.45
C ASN A 178 -19.27 -6.44 -16.28
N SER A 179 -19.49 -6.71 -17.57
CA SER A 179 -18.44 -7.25 -18.46
C SER A 179 -17.63 -6.19 -19.22
N ASN A 180 -18.00 -4.91 -19.09
CA ASN A 180 -17.30 -3.74 -19.65
C ASN A 180 -17.73 -2.48 -18.88
N GLY A 181 -17.21 -1.29 -19.18
CA GLY A 181 -17.71 -0.03 -18.62
C GLY A 181 -17.33 0.20 -17.16
N ILE A 182 -18.15 0.98 -16.43
CA ILE A 182 -17.96 1.33 -15.01
C ILE A 182 -19.03 0.63 -14.16
N GLY A 183 -18.61 0.02 -13.04
CA GLY A 183 -19.55 -0.61 -12.11
C GLY A 183 -20.52 0.39 -11.47
N LEU A 184 -19.98 1.44 -10.85
CA LEU A 184 -20.76 2.51 -10.21
C LEU A 184 -20.19 3.89 -10.54
N THR A 185 -21.01 4.75 -11.13
CA THR A 185 -20.68 6.14 -11.45
C THR A 185 -21.51 7.09 -10.57
N ILE A 186 -20.83 7.93 -9.79
CA ILE A 186 -21.42 8.94 -8.90
C ILE A 186 -21.00 10.33 -9.37
N ASN A 187 -21.94 11.06 -9.96
CA ASN A 187 -21.70 12.39 -10.53
C ASN A 187 -22.30 13.50 -9.69
N ASP A 188 -21.71 14.69 -9.79
CA ASP A 188 -22.22 15.97 -9.29
C ASP A 188 -22.19 16.17 -7.77
N TYR A 189 -22.20 17.44 -7.38
CA TYR A 189 -22.33 17.84 -5.98
C TYR A 189 -23.62 17.28 -5.36
N GLY A 190 -23.54 16.91 -4.09
CA GLY A 190 -24.63 16.41 -3.28
C GLY A 190 -25.05 14.96 -3.54
N THR A 191 -24.55 14.31 -4.60
CA THR A 191 -24.92 12.93 -4.91
C THR A 191 -24.25 11.99 -3.91
N SER A 192 -25.02 11.04 -3.36
CA SER A 192 -24.56 10.17 -2.28
C SER A 192 -24.95 8.72 -2.52
N VAL A 193 -24.00 7.80 -2.36
CA VAL A 193 -24.26 6.36 -2.38
C VAL A 193 -23.75 5.71 -1.11
N ASP A 194 -24.62 4.92 -0.46
CA ASP A 194 -24.27 4.08 0.69
C ASP A 194 -24.58 2.62 0.35
N LEU A 195 -23.54 1.79 0.24
CA LEU A 195 -23.67 0.35 -0.02
C LEU A 195 -23.62 -0.50 1.25
N GLY A 196 -23.67 0.12 2.43
CA GLY A 196 -23.70 -0.57 3.72
C GLY A 196 -22.55 -1.57 3.87
N SER A 197 -22.82 -2.72 4.49
CA SER A 197 -21.84 -3.78 4.71
C SER A 197 -21.93 -4.90 3.66
N GLY A 198 -20.78 -5.49 3.31
CA GLY A 198 -20.71 -6.78 2.60
C GLY A 198 -21.08 -6.72 1.11
N SER A 199 -21.05 -5.52 0.51
CA SER A 199 -21.36 -5.31 -0.90
C SER A 199 -20.19 -5.68 -1.81
N LYS A 200 -20.47 -5.95 -3.08
CA LYS A 200 -19.52 -6.43 -4.09
C LYS A 200 -19.69 -5.70 -5.40
N ILE A 201 -18.58 -5.29 -6.00
CA ILE A 201 -18.54 -4.73 -7.35
C ILE A 201 -17.50 -5.51 -8.13
N LYS A 202 -17.93 -6.15 -9.21
CA LYS A 202 -17.05 -6.86 -10.14
C LYS A 202 -17.22 -6.31 -11.54
N THR A 203 -16.11 -5.94 -12.17
CA THR A 203 -16.14 -5.45 -13.55
C THR A 203 -14.95 -5.95 -14.36
N ASP A 204 -15.20 -6.35 -15.61
CA ASP A 204 -14.15 -6.60 -16.62
C ASP A 204 -13.91 -5.34 -17.50
N GLY A 205 -14.26 -4.17 -16.96
CA GLY A 205 -14.18 -2.87 -17.60
C GLY A 205 -13.08 -1.95 -17.02
N SER A 206 -13.32 -0.64 -17.04
CA SER A 206 -12.30 0.36 -16.75
C SER A 206 -12.28 0.79 -15.27
N THR A 207 -13.40 0.77 -14.56
CA THR A 207 -13.45 1.27 -13.18
C THR A 207 -14.53 0.59 -12.35
N GLY A 208 -14.21 0.21 -11.12
CA GLY A 208 -15.18 -0.30 -10.15
C GLY A 208 -16.11 0.82 -9.69
N VAL A 209 -15.56 1.85 -9.04
CA VAL A 209 -16.30 3.05 -8.60
C VAL A 209 -15.65 4.31 -9.15
N TYR A 210 -16.39 5.10 -9.90
CA TYR A 210 -16.05 6.47 -10.23
C TYR A 210 -16.89 7.44 -9.39
N ILE A 211 -16.25 8.45 -8.80
CA ILE A 211 -16.95 9.50 -8.05
C ILE A 211 -16.38 10.88 -8.37
N GLY A 212 -17.25 11.83 -8.72
CA GLY A 212 -16.86 13.20 -8.99
C GLY A 212 -17.91 14.26 -8.72
N GLY A 213 -17.68 15.09 -7.70
CA GLY A 213 -18.40 16.34 -7.45
C GLY A 213 -17.96 17.49 -8.37
N LEU A 214 -18.03 17.28 -9.69
CA LEU A 214 -17.47 18.20 -10.69
C LEU A 214 -18.50 19.18 -11.25
N ASN A 215 -19.79 18.82 -11.29
CA ASN A 215 -20.87 19.67 -11.77
C ASN A 215 -22.03 19.75 -10.76
N GLY A 216 -23.08 20.48 -11.10
CA GLY A 216 -24.23 20.72 -10.23
C GLY A 216 -24.01 21.87 -9.24
N ASN A 217 -24.86 21.94 -8.21
CA ASN A 217 -24.83 23.02 -7.23
C ASN A 217 -23.91 22.69 -6.04
N ASN A 218 -22.79 23.42 -5.90
CA ASN A 218 -21.83 23.22 -4.83
C ASN A 218 -22.40 23.39 -3.41
N ALA A 219 -23.52 24.11 -3.25
CA ALA A 219 -24.20 24.27 -1.97
C ALA A 219 -24.78 22.95 -1.44
N ASN A 220 -24.96 21.95 -2.31
CA ASN A 220 -25.42 20.62 -1.94
C ASN A 220 -24.30 19.77 -1.29
N GLY A 221 -23.07 20.29 -1.26
CA GLY A 221 -21.90 19.64 -0.67
C GLY A 221 -21.24 18.64 -1.61
N ALA A 222 -20.14 18.03 -1.15
CA ALA A 222 -19.37 17.05 -1.94
C ALA A 222 -20.20 15.82 -2.37
N ALA A 223 -19.78 15.18 -3.46
CA ALA A 223 -20.25 13.83 -3.79
C ALA A 223 -19.75 12.84 -2.73
N ARG A 224 -20.55 11.83 -2.37
CA ARG A 224 -20.23 10.87 -1.29
C ARG A 224 -20.40 9.42 -1.71
N PHE A 225 -19.46 8.59 -1.27
CA PHE A 225 -19.55 7.14 -1.35
C PHE A 225 -19.18 6.50 0.00
N THR A 226 -20.06 5.67 0.54
CA THR A 226 -19.84 4.98 1.81
C THR A 226 -20.08 3.48 1.64
N ALA A 227 -19.20 2.67 2.21
CA ALA A 227 -19.34 1.23 2.33
C ALA A 227 -18.47 0.68 3.47
N THR A 228 -18.71 -0.56 3.88
CA THR A 228 -17.86 -1.31 4.82
C THR A 228 -17.82 -2.76 4.36
N ASP A 229 -16.72 -3.47 4.58
CA ASP A 229 -16.57 -4.86 4.10
C ASP A 229 -16.89 -4.96 2.59
N LEU A 230 -16.50 -3.93 1.83
CA LEU A 230 -16.75 -3.84 0.40
C LEU A 230 -15.70 -4.67 -0.35
N THR A 231 -16.12 -5.49 -1.31
CA THR A 231 -15.19 -6.13 -2.24
C THR A 231 -15.31 -5.50 -3.62
N ILE A 232 -14.19 -5.01 -4.16
CA ILE A 232 -14.07 -4.55 -5.54
C ILE A 232 -13.10 -5.46 -6.29
N ASP A 233 -13.47 -5.96 -7.46
CA ASP A 233 -12.63 -6.74 -8.38
C ASP A 233 -12.77 -6.19 -9.80
N VAL A 234 -11.71 -5.56 -10.31
CA VAL A 234 -11.69 -4.88 -11.61
C VAL A 234 -10.60 -5.49 -12.49
N GLN A 235 -10.94 -5.85 -13.72
CA GLN A 235 -9.98 -6.32 -14.70
C GLN A 235 -10.09 -5.51 -15.99
N GLY A 236 -8.97 -5.06 -16.54
CA GLY A 236 -8.97 -4.26 -17.77
C GLY A 236 -7.78 -3.31 -17.87
N TYR A 237 -7.56 -2.76 -19.07
CA TYR A 237 -6.58 -1.68 -19.25
C TYR A 237 -7.04 -0.42 -18.51
N SER A 238 -6.14 0.20 -17.73
CA SER A 238 -6.46 1.33 -16.85
C SER A 238 -7.56 1.02 -15.83
N ALA A 239 -7.66 -0.24 -15.38
CA ALA A 239 -8.60 -0.71 -14.37
C ALA A 239 -8.39 0.02 -13.03
N MET A 240 -9.27 0.96 -12.69
CA MET A 240 -9.27 1.62 -11.39
C MET A 240 -10.25 0.94 -10.44
N GLY A 241 -9.82 0.56 -9.24
CA GLY A 241 -10.71 0.05 -8.20
C GLY A 241 -11.69 1.15 -7.81
N ILE A 242 -11.13 2.28 -7.36
CA ILE A 242 -11.88 3.52 -7.11
C ILE A 242 -11.14 4.71 -7.71
N ASN A 243 -11.84 5.47 -8.55
CA ASN A 243 -11.41 6.74 -9.11
C ASN A 243 -12.14 7.90 -8.44
N VAL A 244 -11.43 8.64 -7.58
CA VAL A 244 -11.96 9.75 -6.80
C VAL A 244 -11.52 11.07 -7.40
N GLN A 245 -12.47 11.85 -7.89
CA GLN A 245 -12.23 13.20 -8.40
C GLN A 245 -12.38 14.26 -7.30
N LYS A 246 -12.01 15.50 -7.61
CA LYS A 246 -12.16 16.64 -6.69
C LYS A 246 -13.59 16.79 -6.17
N ASN A 247 -13.71 17.39 -4.99
CA ASN A 247 -14.98 17.62 -4.27
C ASN A 247 -15.79 16.33 -4.02
N SER A 248 -15.07 15.25 -3.75
CA SER A 248 -15.65 13.95 -3.44
C SER A 248 -15.08 13.42 -2.12
N VAL A 249 -15.91 12.70 -1.38
CA VAL A 249 -15.57 12.05 -0.11
C VAL A 249 -15.93 10.58 -0.20
N VAL A 250 -14.96 9.71 0.08
CA VAL A 250 -15.14 8.26 0.12
C VAL A 250 -14.83 7.76 1.52
N ASP A 251 -15.74 6.97 2.09
CA ASP A 251 -15.52 6.27 3.35
C ASP A 251 -15.72 4.76 3.14
N LEU A 252 -14.62 4.01 3.19
CA LEU A 252 -14.62 2.55 3.01
C LEU A 252 -14.74 1.78 4.33
N GLY A 253 -14.94 2.50 5.44
CA GLY A 253 -15.12 1.91 6.76
C GLY A 253 -13.99 0.97 7.12
N THR A 254 -14.32 -0.27 7.46
CA THR A 254 -13.38 -1.34 7.84
C THR A 254 -13.44 -2.53 6.89
N ASN A 255 -12.33 -3.26 6.73
CA ASN A 255 -12.25 -4.57 6.04
C ASN A 255 -12.61 -4.55 4.55
N SER A 256 -12.58 -3.39 3.90
CA SER A 256 -12.80 -3.32 2.45
C SER A 256 -11.59 -3.89 1.69
N THR A 257 -11.85 -4.56 0.58
CA THR A 257 -10.85 -5.18 -0.31
C THR A 257 -11.00 -4.65 -1.73
N ILE A 258 -9.90 -4.22 -2.33
CA ILE A 258 -9.84 -3.77 -3.72
C ILE A 258 -8.81 -4.62 -4.46
N LYS A 259 -9.24 -5.25 -5.55
CA LYS A 259 -8.39 -6.00 -6.48
C LYS A 259 -8.49 -5.38 -7.85
N THR A 260 -7.35 -5.10 -8.46
CA THR A 260 -7.31 -4.58 -9.82
C THR A 260 -6.24 -5.27 -10.65
N ASN A 261 -6.58 -5.65 -11.88
CA ASN A 261 -5.68 -6.33 -12.80
C ASN A 261 -5.66 -5.67 -14.18
N GLY A 262 -4.49 -5.25 -14.63
CA GLY A 262 -4.23 -4.75 -15.98
C GLY A 262 -3.19 -3.63 -16.00
N ASP A 263 -2.69 -3.30 -17.19
CA ASP A 263 -1.70 -2.23 -17.32
C ASP A 263 -2.31 -0.87 -16.98
N ASN A 264 -1.57 -0.06 -16.23
CA ASN A 264 -2.02 1.20 -15.63
C ASN A 264 -3.24 1.03 -14.70
N ALA A 265 -3.44 -0.16 -14.13
CA ALA A 265 -4.46 -0.37 -13.13
C ALA A 265 -4.09 0.30 -11.80
N HIS A 266 -5.06 0.81 -11.07
CA HIS A 266 -4.80 1.41 -9.76
C HIS A 266 -5.85 0.96 -8.77
N GLY A 267 -5.44 0.53 -7.57
CA GLY A 267 -6.40 0.18 -6.53
C GLY A 267 -7.23 1.40 -6.14
N LEU A 268 -6.56 2.47 -5.75
CA LEU A 268 -7.15 3.77 -5.47
C LEU A 268 -6.42 4.87 -6.23
N TRP A 269 -7.15 5.65 -7.03
CA TRP A 269 -6.66 6.86 -7.67
C TRP A 269 -7.47 8.05 -7.13
N SER A 270 -6.83 8.99 -6.43
CA SER A 270 -7.55 10.06 -5.73
C SER A 270 -7.08 11.48 -6.01
N PHE A 271 -8.06 12.36 -6.20
CA PHE A 271 -7.98 13.82 -6.13
C PHE A 271 -8.89 14.40 -5.02
N GLY A 272 -9.54 13.52 -4.23
CA GLY A 272 -10.54 13.87 -3.23
C GLY A 272 -10.13 13.47 -1.81
N GLN A 273 -11.13 13.19 -0.97
CA GLN A 273 -10.92 12.74 0.41
C GLN A 273 -11.31 11.26 0.52
N VAL A 274 -10.44 10.45 1.13
CA VAL A 274 -10.70 9.01 1.33
C VAL A 274 -10.36 8.61 2.75
N SER A 275 -11.23 7.84 3.41
CA SER A 275 -10.97 7.17 4.69
C SER A 275 -11.17 5.67 4.60
N ALA A 276 -10.30 4.89 5.24
CA ALA A 276 -10.44 3.44 5.38
C ALA A 276 -9.66 2.92 6.58
N ASN A 277 -10.06 1.77 7.13
CA ASN A 277 -9.33 0.98 8.12
C ASN A 277 -9.33 -0.49 7.67
N ALA A 278 -8.32 -1.25 8.08
CA ALA A 278 -8.16 -2.65 7.67
C ALA A 278 -8.36 -2.84 6.15
N LEU A 279 -7.85 -1.89 5.36
CA LEU A 279 -8.03 -1.86 3.91
C LEU A 279 -7.04 -2.82 3.26
N THR A 280 -7.53 -3.73 2.43
CA THR A 280 -6.67 -4.56 1.57
C THR A 280 -6.73 -4.06 0.14
N VAL A 281 -5.57 -3.79 -0.47
CA VAL A 281 -5.45 -3.42 -1.89
C VAL A 281 -4.45 -4.35 -2.55
N ASP A 282 -4.84 -5.02 -3.63
CA ASP A 282 -3.97 -5.90 -4.42
C ASP A 282 -4.03 -5.52 -5.90
N VAL A 283 -2.89 -5.14 -6.46
CA VAL A 283 -2.80 -4.58 -7.81
C VAL A 283 -1.78 -5.34 -8.65
N THR A 284 -2.21 -5.78 -9.83
CA THR A 284 -1.37 -6.45 -10.83
C THR A 284 -1.40 -5.72 -12.17
N GLY A 285 -0.26 -5.67 -12.86
CA GLY A 285 -0.10 -5.05 -14.18
C GLY A 285 1.02 -4.02 -14.22
N ALA A 286 1.46 -3.63 -15.42
CA ALA A 286 2.55 -2.66 -15.57
C ALA A 286 2.10 -1.26 -15.15
N ALA A 287 2.99 -0.48 -14.52
CA ALA A 287 2.71 0.88 -14.02
C ALA A 287 1.50 0.97 -13.08
N ALA A 288 1.13 -0.15 -12.45
CA ALA A 288 -0.10 -0.25 -11.68
C ALA A 288 0.15 -0.02 -10.19
N ASN A 289 -0.28 1.13 -9.65
CA ASN A 289 0.00 1.50 -8.26
C ASN A 289 -1.10 1.04 -7.31
N GLY A 290 -0.73 0.65 -6.09
CA GLY A 290 -1.69 0.32 -5.03
C GLY A 290 -2.61 1.50 -4.70
N VAL A 291 -2.03 2.56 -4.16
CA VAL A 291 -2.70 3.82 -3.85
C VAL A 291 -1.93 4.98 -4.44
N GLU A 292 -2.59 5.76 -5.29
CA GLU A 292 -2.05 6.98 -5.87
C GLU A 292 -2.93 8.19 -5.55
N VAL A 293 -2.34 9.23 -4.95
CA VAL A 293 -3.00 10.48 -4.62
C VAL A 293 -2.36 11.62 -5.40
N ARG A 294 -3.17 12.27 -6.23
CA ARG A 294 -2.80 13.43 -7.06
C ARG A 294 -3.45 14.73 -6.59
N GLY A 295 -4.20 14.68 -5.50
CA GLY A 295 -4.71 15.84 -4.78
C GLY A 295 -5.61 15.40 -3.63
N GLY A 296 -5.78 16.27 -2.64
CA GLY A 296 -6.59 15.95 -1.47
C GLY A 296 -5.88 15.02 -0.50
N THR A 297 -6.64 14.27 0.30
CA THR A 297 -6.11 13.50 1.42
C THR A 297 -6.72 12.12 1.47
N THR A 298 -5.87 11.10 1.49
CA THR A 298 -6.25 9.72 1.74
C THR A 298 -5.72 9.31 3.11
N THR A 299 -6.61 8.90 4.01
CA THR A 299 -6.28 8.43 5.36
C THR A 299 -6.64 6.96 5.49
N ILE A 300 -5.64 6.12 5.69
CA ILE A 300 -5.77 4.67 5.82
C ILE A 300 -5.22 4.28 7.20
N GLY A 301 -6.09 3.75 8.04
CA GLY A 301 -5.78 3.39 9.42
C GLY A 301 -5.19 1.99 9.57
N ALA A 302 -5.32 1.45 10.77
CA ALA A 302 -4.61 0.25 11.20
C ALA A 302 -5.05 -1.03 10.48
N ASP A 303 -4.17 -2.03 10.51
CA ASP A 303 -4.37 -3.35 9.90
C ASP A 303 -4.54 -3.33 8.37
N SER A 304 -4.02 -2.29 7.71
CA SER A 304 -4.18 -2.12 6.26
C SER A 304 -2.99 -2.68 5.49
N HIS A 305 -3.26 -3.31 4.35
CA HIS A 305 -2.28 -4.06 3.55
C HIS A 305 -2.37 -3.68 2.07
N ILE A 306 -1.28 -3.12 1.54
CA ILE A 306 -1.21 -2.65 0.14
C ILE A 306 -0.17 -3.46 -0.61
N SER A 307 -0.58 -4.13 -1.69
CA SER A 307 0.26 -4.94 -2.57
C SER A 307 0.23 -4.40 -3.99
N SER A 308 1.41 -4.28 -4.62
CA SER A 308 1.56 -3.92 -6.03
C SER A 308 2.63 -4.78 -6.69
N ALA A 309 2.24 -5.49 -7.75
CA ALA A 309 3.12 -6.43 -8.43
C ALA A 309 4.19 -5.76 -9.32
N GLN A 310 3.89 -4.61 -9.94
CA GLN A 310 4.86 -3.95 -10.85
C GLN A 310 4.87 -2.41 -10.77
N GLY A 311 3.94 -1.78 -10.04
CA GLY A 311 3.98 -0.35 -9.72
C GLY A 311 4.38 -0.07 -8.27
N GLY A 312 4.13 1.15 -7.80
CA GLY A 312 4.36 1.56 -6.41
C GLY A 312 3.28 1.08 -5.44
N GLY A 313 3.62 0.94 -4.16
CA GLY A 313 2.64 0.71 -3.10
C GLY A 313 1.81 1.97 -2.82
N LEU A 314 2.46 2.99 -2.26
CA LEU A 314 1.88 4.32 -1.98
C LEU A 314 2.56 5.39 -2.83
N VAL A 315 1.78 6.25 -3.49
CA VAL A 315 2.30 7.26 -4.40
C VAL A 315 1.58 8.59 -4.20
N THR A 316 2.35 9.67 -4.05
CA THR A 316 1.84 11.04 -4.05
C THR A 316 2.61 11.85 -5.09
N SER A 317 1.90 12.41 -6.08
CA SER A 317 2.53 13.04 -7.24
C SER A 317 1.84 14.32 -7.74
N GLY A 318 0.74 14.74 -7.10
CA GLY A 318 0.03 15.96 -7.47
C GLY A 318 0.22 17.12 -6.51
N SER A 319 -0.51 18.21 -6.75
CA SER A 319 -0.53 19.37 -5.86
C SER A 319 -1.40 19.10 -4.64
N ASP A 320 -0.92 19.45 -3.45
CA ASP A 320 -1.65 19.30 -2.18
C ASP A 320 -2.15 17.87 -1.95
N ALA A 321 -1.31 16.89 -2.31
CA ALA A 321 -1.60 15.46 -2.20
C ALA A 321 -0.99 14.90 -0.91
N THR A 322 -1.85 14.34 -0.04
CA THR A 322 -1.41 13.74 1.23
C THR A 322 -1.91 12.30 1.38
N ILE A 323 -1.02 11.40 1.78
CA ILE A 323 -1.38 10.08 2.30
C ILE A 323 -1.04 10.03 3.80
N ASN A 324 -2.01 9.69 4.63
CA ASN A 324 -1.79 9.29 6.02
C ASN A 324 -2.02 7.78 6.11
N PHE A 325 -0.97 7.02 6.45
CA PHE A 325 -0.99 5.56 6.48
C PHE A 325 -0.51 5.08 7.85
N SER A 326 -1.45 4.98 8.80
CA SER A 326 -1.16 4.89 10.23
C SER A 326 -1.70 3.61 10.85
N GLY A 327 -0.81 2.68 11.15
CA GLY A 327 -1.05 1.51 11.97
C GLY A 327 -0.91 1.77 13.46
N THR A 328 -1.16 0.72 14.25
CA THR A 328 -0.84 0.69 15.68
C THR A 328 0.27 -0.33 15.94
N ALA A 329 0.89 -0.29 17.13
CA ALA A 329 1.89 -1.29 17.50
C ALA A 329 1.34 -2.74 17.48
N ALA A 330 0.04 -2.92 17.73
CA ALA A 330 -0.63 -4.23 17.71
C ALA A 330 -1.15 -4.64 16.33
N GLN A 331 -1.52 -3.65 15.50
CA GLN A 331 -2.08 -3.84 14.16
C GLN A 331 -1.30 -2.96 13.20
N ARG A 332 -0.10 -3.43 12.86
CA ARG A 332 0.80 -2.74 11.93
C ARG A 332 0.21 -2.80 10.53
N ASN A 333 0.46 -1.75 9.76
CA ASN A 333 0.14 -1.77 8.35
C ASN A 333 1.26 -2.45 7.56
N SER A 334 0.95 -2.94 6.36
CA SER A 334 1.99 -3.47 5.46
C SER A 334 1.90 -2.93 4.04
N ILE A 335 3.07 -2.83 3.41
CA ILE A 335 3.25 -2.51 2.00
C ILE A 335 4.15 -3.57 1.39
N PHE A 336 3.66 -4.25 0.36
CA PHE A 336 4.47 -5.11 -0.51
C PHE A 336 4.53 -4.49 -1.91
N SER A 337 5.74 -4.20 -2.39
CA SER A 337 5.94 -3.74 -3.77
C SER A 337 7.01 -4.58 -4.45
N SER A 338 6.61 -5.31 -5.49
CA SER A 338 7.55 -5.89 -6.45
C SER A 338 7.74 -5.00 -7.70
N GLY A 339 7.26 -3.76 -7.62
CA GLY A 339 7.48 -2.73 -8.62
C GLY A 339 8.60 -1.77 -8.23
N SER A 340 8.38 -0.48 -8.44
CA SER A 340 9.44 0.54 -8.33
C SER A 340 9.70 1.02 -6.90
N TYR A 341 8.66 1.09 -6.06
CA TYR A 341 8.80 1.66 -4.71
C TYR A 341 7.71 1.24 -3.73
N GLY A 342 8.07 1.11 -2.44
CA GLY A 342 7.13 0.91 -1.35
C GLY A 342 6.25 2.15 -1.16
N ALA A 343 6.87 3.29 -0.83
CA ALA A 343 6.20 4.58 -0.75
C ALA A 343 7.01 5.70 -1.44
N SER A 344 6.32 6.58 -2.18
CA SER A 344 6.98 7.66 -2.93
C SER A 344 6.22 8.99 -2.92
N ALA A 345 6.94 10.07 -2.56
CA ALA A 345 6.46 11.44 -2.58
C ALA A 345 7.22 12.26 -3.64
N GLN A 346 6.54 12.67 -4.71
CA GLN A 346 7.18 12.99 -5.99
C GLN A 346 7.14 14.47 -6.41
N THR A 347 6.49 15.33 -5.63
CA THR A 347 6.38 16.77 -5.91
C THR A 347 6.51 17.60 -4.63
N ALA A 348 6.72 18.91 -4.76
CA ALA A 348 7.00 19.80 -3.63
C ALA A 348 5.90 19.89 -2.56
N THR A 349 4.68 19.46 -2.89
CA THR A 349 3.53 19.44 -1.96
C THR A 349 3.02 18.03 -1.70
N ALA A 350 3.70 17.01 -2.24
CA ALA A 350 3.40 15.61 -1.97
C ALA A 350 3.90 15.24 -0.57
N VAL A 351 2.98 14.73 0.26
CA VAL A 351 3.26 14.33 1.63
C VAL A 351 2.78 12.91 1.88
N ILE A 352 3.65 12.07 2.46
CA ILE A 352 3.28 10.77 3.01
C ILE A 352 3.64 10.76 4.50
N ASN A 353 2.67 10.46 5.35
CA ASN A 353 2.88 10.26 6.79
C ASN A 353 2.58 8.80 7.12
N MET A 354 3.53 8.11 7.75
CA MET A 354 3.39 6.68 8.07
C MET A 354 3.64 6.43 9.55
N GLN A 355 2.91 5.47 10.11
CA GLN A 355 3.15 5.01 11.47
C GLN A 355 2.93 3.51 11.57
N ASN A 356 3.81 2.81 12.29
CA ASN A 356 3.71 1.37 12.54
C ASN A 356 3.52 0.56 11.26
N THR A 357 4.44 0.72 10.30
CA THR A 357 4.32 0.14 8.96
C THR A 357 5.50 -0.75 8.62
N ASP A 358 5.21 -1.94 8.08
CA ASP A 358 6.17 -2.88 7.51
C ASP A 358 6.18 -2.74 5.98
N ILE A 359 7.36 -2.51 5.40
CA ILE A 359 7.54 -2.26 3.97
C ILE A 359 8.48 -3.31 3.42
N THR A 360 8.04 -4.08 2.44
CA THR A 360 8.87 -5.04 1.72
C THR A 360 8.95 -4.65 0.25
N VAL A 361 10.18 -4.53 -0.26
CA VAL A 361 10.44 -4.27 -1.68
C VAL A 361 11.28 -5.37 -2.30
N ASP A 362 10.75 -6.00 -3.35
CA ASP A 362 11.42 -7.09 -4.08
C ASP A 362 11.09 -7.08 -5.57
N ARG A 363 11.99 -6.54 -6.38
CA ARG A 363 11.87 -6.51 -7.83
C ARG A 363 12.79 -7.54 -8.50
N ASN A 364 13.04 -8.67 -7.84
CA ASN A 364 13.82 -9.80 -8.36
C ASN A 364 15.19 -9.38 -8.93
N GLY A 365 15.97 -8.62 -8.15
CA GLY A 365 17.30 -8.16 -8.54
C GLY A 365 17.34 -6.81 -9.27
N SER A 366 16.19 -6.30 -9.72
CA SER A 366 16.09 -4.95 -10.29
C SER A 366 15.97 -3.87 -9.21
N LEU A 367 16.24 -2.62 -9.58
CA LEU A 367 16.13 -1.50 -8.65
C LEU A 367 14.69 -1.32 -8.14
N ALA A 368 14.55 -1.32 -6.82
CA ALA A 368 13.36 -0.93 -6.07
C ALA A 368 13.77 -0.04 -4.88
N LEU A 369 12.87 0.82 -4.42
CA LEU A 369 13.13 1.76 -3.33
C LEU A 369 12.08 1.57 -2.22
N GLY A 370 12.49 1.30 -0.98
CA GLY A 370 11.54 1.21 0.15
C GLY A 370 10.79 2.53 0.31
N LEU A 371 11.53 3.61 0.55
CA LEU A 371 11.04 4.99 0.55
C LEU A 371 11.76 5.82 -0.52
N TRP A 372 11.00 6.61 -1.28
CA TRP A 372 11.55 7.50 -2.29
C TRP A 372 10.91 8.89 -2.28
N ALA A 373 11.68 9.89 -1.85
CA ALA A 373 11.26 11.28 -1.93
C ALA A 373 12.04 12.02 -3.04
N LEU A 374 11.33 12.83 -3.82
CA LEU A 374 11.92 13.65 -4.87
C LEU A 374 11.14 14.95 -5.10
N SER A 375 11.81 15.92 -5.72
CA SER A 375 11.26 17.18 -6.24
C SER A 375 10.55 18.00 -5.16
N GLY A 376 11.13 18.05 -3.96
CA GLY A 376 10.54 18.69 -2.79
C GLY A 376 9.56 17.83 -1.98
N GLY A 377 9.30 16.59 -2.40
CA GLY A 377 8.40 15.67 -1.70
C GLY A 377 8.86 15.35 -0.28
N ARG A 378 7.88 15.07 0.59
CA ARG A 378 8.13 14.83 2.01
C ARG A 378 7.54 13.52 2.50
N ILE A 379 8.35 12.73 3.18
CA ILE A 379 7.91 11.52 3.88
C ILE A 379 8.21 11.69 5.37
N THR A 380 7.22 11.43 6.22
CA THR A 380 7.42 11.26 7.66
C THR A 380 7.04 9.85 8.09
N GLY A 381 7.78 9.30 9.05
CA GLY A 381 7.61 7.93 9.48
C GLY A 381 7.86 7.75 10.97
N ASP A 382 7.01 6.97 11.63
CA ASP A 382 7.17 6.58 13.04
C ASP A 382 7.08 5.05 13.16
N SER A 383 8.07 4.41 13.78
CA SER A 383 8.07 2.95 13.99
C SER A 383 7.97 2.12 12.68
N LEU A 384 8.95 2.27 11.79
CA LEU A 384 8.98 1.63 10.47
C LEU A 384 9.92 0.41 10.41
N ALA A 385 9.53 -0.60 9.64
CA ALA A 385 10.42 -1.67 9.21
C ALA A 385 10.47 -1.74 7.69
N ILE A 386 11.67 -1.77 7.12
CA ILE A 386 11.90 -1.79 5.67
C ILE A 386 12.79 -2.99 5.35
N THR A 387 12.29 -3.92 4.54
CA THR A 387 13.04 -5.06 4.03
C THR A 387 13.25 -4.90 2.54
N GLY A 388 14.52 -4.87 2.12
CA GLY A 388 14.92 -4.75 0.73
C GLY A 388 15.60 -6.01 0.21
N ALA A 389 15.02 -6.62 -0.83
CA ALA A 389 15.66 -7.72 -1.54
C ALA A 389 16.90 -7.28 -2.33
N ALA A 390 17.57 -8.23 -2.99
CA ALA A 390 18.74 -7.93 -3.80
C ALA A 390 18.45 -6.86 -4.87
N GLY A 391 19.33 -5.85 -4.95
CA GLY A 391 19.20 -4.72 -5.89
C GLY A 391 18.32 -3.57 -5.39
N ALA A 392 17.59 -3.75 -4.29
CA ALA A 392 16.79 -2.70 -3.68
C ALA A 392 17.66 -1.66 -2.94
N ARG A 393 17.04 -0.52 -2.63
CA ARG A 393 17.53 0.47 -1.67
C ARG A 393 16.46 0.68 -0.60
N GLY A 394 16.87 0.89 0.65
CA GLY A 394 15.95 1.14 1.75
C GLY A 394 15.26 2.50 1.62
N ILE A 395 16.03 3.57 1.84
CA ILE A 395 15.55 4.96 1.87
C ILE A 395 16.36 5.80 0.88
N TYR A 396 15.68 6.57 0.05
CA TYR A 396 16.32 7.38 -0.98
C TYR A 396 15.68 8.76 -1.14
N ALA A 397 16.49 9.82 -1.09
CA ALA A 397 16.05 11.20 -1.23
C ALA A 397 16.88 11.98 -2.28
N MET A 398 16.20 12.64 -3.22
CA MET A 398 16.82 13.43 -4.29
C MET A 398 16.07 14.75 -4.54
N THR A 399 16.66 15.66 -5.32
CA THR A 399 16.02 16.90 -5.79
C THR A 399 15.24 17.70 -4.71
N ASN A 400 15.93 18.18 -3.66
CA ASN A 400 15.39 19.00 -2.56
C ASN A 400 14.29 18.32 -1.71
N SER A 401 14.29 17.01 -1.60
CA SER A 401 13.27 16.27 -0.82
C SER A 401 13.63 16.09 0.66
N GLN A 402 12.65 15.66 1.45
CA GLN A 402 12.80 15.39 2.89
C GLN A 402 12.24 14.03 3.29
N ILE A 403 12.98 13.32 4.13
CA ILE A 403 12.50 12.15 4.86
C ILE A 403 12.84 12.32 6.35
N ASP A 404 11.85 12.31 7.23
CA ASP A 404 12.04 12.40 8.68
C ASP A 404 11.45 11.16 9.38
N LEU A 405 12.28 10.44 10.14
CA LEU A 405 11.92 9.18 10.78
C LEU A 405 12.16 9.23 12.29
N THR A 406 11.20 8.70 13.05
CA THR A 406 11.26 8.66 14.52
C THR A 406 10.98 7.26 15.09
N SER A 407 11.33 7.09 16.37
CA SER A 407 11.07 5.88 17.15
C SER A 407 11.85 4.67 16.60
N ASP A 408 11.24 3.49 16.54
CA ASP A 408 11.95 2.29 16.08
C ASP A 408 12.09 2.28 14.54
N LEU A 409 13.30 2.17 14.03
CA LEU A 409 13.58 2.04 12.61
C LEU A 409 14.36 0.75 12.34
N VAL A 410 13.77 -0.16 11.57
CA VAL A 410 14.45 -1.36 11.08
C VAL A 410 14.64 -1.23 9.57
N ILE A 411 15.88 -1.38 9.10
CA ILE A 411 16.19 -1.49 7.68
C ILE A 411 17.03 -2.74 7.50
N ASP A 412 16.48 -3.73 6.80
CA ASP A 412 17.15 -4.98 6.49
C ASP A 412 17.32 -5.13 4.98
N MET A 413 18.53 -4.83 4.50
CA MET A 413 18.92 -5.03 3.11
C MET A 413 19.52 -6.43 2.93
N SER A 414 19.45 -6.98 1.72
CA SER A 414 19.97 -8.35 1.48
C SER A 414 21.46 -8.53 1.79
N THR A 415 22.26 -7.46 1.77
CA THR A 415 23.63 -7.46 2.27
C THR A 415 23.97 -6.13 2.97
N PRO A 416 24.96 -6.13 3.88
CA PRO A 416 25.44 -4.90 4.52
C PRO A 416 26.02 -3.85 3.56
N ASP A 417 26.41 -4.25 2.34
CA ASP A 417 26.98 -3.35 1.33
C ASP A 417 25.91 -2.64 0.48
N GLN A 418 24.65 -3.08 0.56
CA GLN A 418 23.55 -2.43 -0.14
C GLN A 418 23.14 -1.13 0.54
N MET A 419 22.55 -0.23 -0.25
CA MET A 419 22.15 1.09 0.22
C MET A 419 20.92 1.00 1.13
N ALA A 420 21.14 1.08 2.43
CA ALA A 420 20.05 1.22 3.40
C ALA A 420 19.49 2.64 3.37
N ILE A 421 20.36 3.66 3.38
CA ILE A 421 19.96 5.07 3.39
C ILE A 421 20.88 5.83 2.44
N ALA A 422 20.32 6.59 1.50
CA ALA A 422 21.13 7.41 0.60
C ALA A 422 20.44 8.69 0.14
N THR A 423 21.24 9.71 -0.12
CA THR A 423 20.82 10.90 -0.87
C THR A 423 21.44 10.91 -2.27
N GLN A 424 20.98 11.82 -3.12
CA GLN A 424 21.62 12.15 -4.40
C GLN A 424 21.72 13.66 -4.60
N HIS A 425 22.83 14.08 -5.22
CA HIS A 425 23.00 15.40 -5.79
C HIS A 425 22.38 15.47 -7.19
N ASP A 426 21.63 16.54 -7.45
CA ASP A 426 21.14 16.87 -8.77
C ASP A 426 21.36 18.37 -9.02
N ASP A 427 22.06 18.70 -10.11
CA ASP A 427 22.34 20.09 -10.49
C ASP A 427 21.04 20.91 -10.60
N GLY A 428 21.07 22.12 -10.03
CA GLY A 428 19.91 23.03 -10.02
C GLY A 428 18.91 22.77 -8.90
N TYR A 429 19.11 21.73 -8.07
CA TYR A 429 18.28 21.47 -6.89
C TYR A 429 19.06 21.68 -5.59
N ALA A 430 18.36 22.16 -4.56
CA ALA A 430 18.91 22.19 -3.21
C ALA A 430 19.12 20.76 -2.66
N ALA A 431 20.01 20.65 -1.67
CA ALA A 431 20.33 19.38 -1.03
C ALA A 431 19.08 18.73 -0.41
N SER A 432 18.93 17.41 -0.61
CA SER A 432 17.90 16.62 0.05
C SER A 432 18.32 16.30 1.49
N ARG A 433 17.36 16.02 2.37
CA ARG A 433 17.62 15.70 3.77
C ARG A 433 16.94 14.42 4.23
N ILE A 434 17.67 13.61 4.99
CA ILE A 434 17.15 12.44 5.69
C ILE A 434 17.53 12.58 7.17
N ASN A 435 16.53 12.64 8.04
CA ASN A 435 16.73 12.63 9.49
C ASN A 435 16.13 11.36 10.05
N ALA A 436 16.86 10.67 10.92
CA ALA A 436 16.32 9.57 11.71
C ALA A 436 16.73 9.76 13.18
N SER A 437 15.79 9.57 14.12
CA SER A 437 16.07 9.60 15.56
C SER A 437 15.28 8.52 16.29
N GLY A 438 15.95 7.70 17.09
CA GLY A 438 15.32 6.59 17.80
C GLY A 438 16.17 5.33 17.78
N ARG A 439 15.56 4.18 18.12
CA ARG A 439 16.28 2.90 18.10
C ARG A 439 16.36 2.40 16.67
N MET A 440 17.58 2.18 16.18
CA MET A 440 17.81 1.80 14.79
C MET A 440 18.47 0.43 14.67
N LEU A 441 17.90 -0.45 13.86
CA LEU A 441 18.53 -1.70 13.42
C LEU A 441 18.73 -1.62 11.92
N ILE A 442 19.96 -1.32 11.50
CA ILE A 442 20.30 -1.10 10.08
C ILE A 442 21.28 -2.18 9.64
N ASN A 443 20.88 -2.98 8.65
CA ASN A 443 21.75 -3.85 7.88
C ASN A 443 21.83 -3.27 6.46
N GLY A 444 22.92 -2.57 6.17
CA GLY A 444 23.17 -1.85 4.92
C GLY A 444 23.99 -0.56 5.12
N SER A 445 24.53 -0.03 4.04
CA SER A 445 25.36 1.17 4.01
C SER A 445 24.55 2.46 3.97
N VAL A 446 25.14 3.52 4.54
CA VAL A 446 24.58 4.88 4.60
C VAL A 446 25.45 5.82 3.75
N LEU A 447 24.87 6.38 2.69
CA LEU A 447 25.60 7.14 1.67
C LEU A 447 25.03 8.55 1.50
N SER A 448 25.70 9.53 2.08
CA SER A 448 25.45 10.94 1.81
C SER A 448 26.15 11.34 0.52
N LYS A 449 25.37 11.48 -0.55
CA LYS A 449 25.85 12.00 -1.84
C LYS A 449 25.14 13.31 -2.15
N GLY A 450 25.78 14.43 -1.88
CA GLY A 450 25.21 15.76 -2.11
C GLY A 450 24.06 16.21 -1.21
N GLY A 451 23.69 15.40 -0.21
CA GLY A 451 22.55 15.63 0.67
C GLY A 451 22.94 15.58 2.15
N LEU A 452 21.98 15.82 3.04
CA LEU A 452 22.20 15.79 4.48
C LEU A 452 21.59 14.52 5.05
N ILE A 453 22.39 13.71 5.76
CA ILE A 453 21.90 12.56 6.50
C ILE A 453 22.30 12.75 7.97
N ASN A 454 21.29 12.78 8.85
CA ASN A 454 21.48 12.84 10.29
C ASN A 454 20.90 11.59 10.94
N LEU A 455 21.72 10.83 11.66
CA LEU A 455 21.29 9.64 12.41
C LEU A 455 21.53 9.87 13.91
N ASP A 456 20.46 9.93 14.69
CA ASP A 456 20.49 9.99 16.14
C ASP A 456 20.07 8.64 16.74
N MET A 457 21.05 7.77 16.95
CA MET A 457 20.86 6.38 17.34
C MET A 457 20.78 6.24 18.87
N HIS A 458 19.59 5.88 19.35
CA HIS A 458 19.28 5.65 20.76
C HIS A 458 19.80 4.29 21.28
N PRO A 459 19.81 4.05 22.61
CA PRO A 459 20.28 2.80 23.20
C PRO A 459 19.71 1.53 22.55
N GLY A 460 20.58 0.55 22.35
CA GLY A 460 20.21 -0.73 21.74
C GLY A 460 20.14 -0.70 20.22
N SER A 461 20.62 0.38 19.58
CA SER A 461 20.75 0.43 18.12
C SER A 461 21.96 -0.38 17.63
N VAL A 462 21.81 -0.95 16.44
CA VAL A 462 22.85 -1.71 15.73
C VAL A 462 22.87 -1.27 14.27
N TRP A 463 24.03 -0.84 13.79
CA TRP A 463 24.26 -0.58 12.37
C TRP A 463 25.34 -1.54 11.86
N THR A 464 25.06 -2.28 10.80
CA THR A 464 26.01 -3.14 10.10
C THR A 464 26.09 -2.68 8.65
N GLY A 465 27.22 -2.09 8.26
CA GLY A 465 27.41 -1.52 6.93
C GLY A 465 28.57 -0.52 6.89
N SER A 466 28.72 0.16 5.76
CA SER A 466 29.72 1.21 5.55
C SER A 466 29.10 2.60 5.42
N SER A 467 29.93 3.64 5.57
CA SER A 467 29.52 5.03 5.44
C SER A 467 30.23 5.73 4.28
N LEU A 468 29.54 6.68 3.63
CA LEU A 468 30.15 7.58 2.65
C LEU A 468 29.57 8.98 2.82
N SER A 469 30.44 9.99 2.85
CA SER A 469 30.09 11.39 2.65
C SER A 469 30.96 11.98 1.54
N ASP A 470 30.36 12.41 0.44
CA ASP A 470 31.13 13.02 -0.66
C ASP A 470 31.41 14.51 -0.46
N ASN A 471 30.82 15.13 0.57
CA ASN A 471 30.93 16.56 0.86
C ASN A 471 30.55 17.48 -0.33
N VAL A 472 29.83 16.95 -1.32
CA VAL A 472 29.36 17.72 -2.48
C VAL A 472 28.13 18.52 -2.07
N ASN A 473 27.93 19.71 -2.65
CA ASN A 473 26.69 20.50 -2.46
C ASN A 473 26.33 20.81 -0.98
N GLY A 474 27.34 20.91 -0.11
CA GLY A 474 27.12 21.08 1.33
C GLY A 474 26.50 19.85 2.02
N GLY A 475 26.51 18.70 1.35
CA GLY A 475 26.06 17.44 1.89
C GLY A 475 26.95 16.95 3.02
N LYS A 476 26.33 16.24 3.96
CA LYS A 476 26.96 15.75 5.19
C LYS A 476 26.35 14.42 5.62
N LEU A 477 27.13 13.65 6.37
CA LEU A 477 26.71 12.50 7.15
C LEU A 477 27.13 12.70 8.60
N ASP A 478 26.15 13.01 9.45
CA ASP A 478 26.34 13.20 10.89
C ASP A 478 25.65 12.05 11.65
N VAL A 479 26.40 11.40 12.53
CA VAL A 479 25.96 10.22 13.28
C VAL A 479 26.23 10.41 14.77
N ALA A 480 25.17 10.36 15.56
CA ALA A 480 25.22 10.27 17.01
C ALA A 480 24.82 8.86 17.45
N MET A 481 25.58 8.26 18.37
CA MET A 481 25.31 6.92 18.89
C MET A 481 25.39 6.89 20.41
N ASN A 482 24.30 6.51 21.05
CA ASN A 482 24.25 6.28 22.50
C ASN A 482 24.02 4.80 22.80
N ASN A 483 24.91 4.17 23.57
CA ASN A 483 24.85 2.76 23.95
C ASN A 483 24.47 1.84 22.77
N SER A 484 25.19 2.02 21.66
CA SER A 484 24.89 1.42 20.36
C SER A 484 26.14 0.80 19.73
N VAL A 485 25.93 -0.04 18.72
CA VAL A 485 27.01 -0.75 18.02
C VAL A 485 27.00 -0.41 16.53
N TRP A 486 28.17 -0.09 15.98
CA TRP A 486 28.39 -0.02 14.55
C TRP A 486 29.40 -1.09 14.13
N ASN A 487 28.93 -2.09 13.39
CA ASN A 487 29.72 -3.12 12.75
C ASN A 487 30.18 -2.62 11.36
N VAL A 488 31.43 -2.18 11.26
CA VAL A 488 31.98 -1.57 10.05
C VAL A 488 32.35 -2.67 9.05
N THR A 489 31.81 -2.60 7.83
CA THR A 489 32.02 -3.65 6.82
C THR A 489 33.08 -3.31 5.78
N SER A 490 33.36 -2.02 5.56
CA SER A 490 34.32 -1.55 4.57
C SER A 490 34.87 -0.17 4.92
N ASN A 491 35.83 0.32 4.13
CA ASN A 491 36.33 1.68 4.23
C ASN A 491 35.16 2.66 4.27
N SER A 492 35.21 3.56 5.23
CA SER A 492 34.09 4.41 5.58
C SER A 492 34.57 5.85 5.78
N ASN A 493 33.71 6.81 5.43
CA ASN A 493 33.92 8.18 5.83
C ASN A 493 32.61 8.89 6.19
N LEU A 494 32.69 9.80 7.15
CA LEU A 494 31.59 10.66 7.56
C LEU A 494 32.11 11.95 8.20
N ASP A 495 31.22 12.91 8.43
CA ASP A 495 31.60 14.25 8.85
C ASP A 495 31.64 14.34 10.38
N THR A 496 30.55 14.02 11.07
CA THR A 496 30.52 14.02 12.55
C THR A 496 30.19 12.65 13.12
N LEU A 497 31.06 12.14 14.00
CA LEU A 497 30.80 10.95 14.82
C LEU A 497 30.77 11.33 16.30
N ALA A 498 29.57 11.36 16.90
CA ALA A 498 29.38 11.61 18.32
C ALA A 498 29.00 10.32 19.03
N LEU A 499 29.81 9.88 20.00
CA LEU A 499 29.64 8.58 20.64
C LEU A 499 29.43 8.74 22.14
N SER A 500 28.47 8.03 22.72
CA SER A 500 28.30 7.91 24.17
C SER A 500 28.10 6.46 24.56
N HIS A 501 29.10 5.86 25.21
CA HIS A 501 29.08 4.45 25.62
C HIS A 501 28.83 3.48 24.45
N SER A 502 29.28 3.84 23.25
CA SER A 502 29.04 3.08 22.02
C SER A 502 30.28 2.31 21.58
N THR A 503 30.07 1.29 20.76
CA THR A 503 31.14 0.47 20.18
C THR A 503 31.16 0.62 18.66
N VAL A 504 32.35 0.87 18.10
CA VAL A 504 32.60 0.78 16.66
C VAL A 504 33.51 -0.43 16.43
N ASP A 505 32.97 -1.47 15.81
CA ASP A 505 33.63 -2.75 15.61
C ASP A 505 34.06 -2.92 14.16
N PHE A 506 35.37 -2.90 13.92
CA PHE A 506 35.97 -3.20 12.61
C PHE A 506 36.18 -4.71 12.42
N ALA A 507 36.18 -5.48 13.50
CA ALA A 507 36.47 -6.90 13.52
C ALA A 507 35.22 -7.77 13.36
N SER A 508 34.02 -7.17 13.37
CA SER A 508 32.73 -7.86 13.21
C SER A 508 32.52 -8.44 11.81
N HIS A 509 33.22 -7.93 10.79
CA HIS A 509 33.12 -8.44 9.43
C HIS A 509 34.38 -9.21 9.02
N GLY A 510 34.20 -10.37 8.38
CA GLY A 510 35.30 -11.22 7.95
C GLY A 510 36.09 -10.55 6.83
N SER A 511 37.26 -9.99 7.15
CA SER A 511 38.19 -9.54 6.12
C SER A 511 38.97 -10.73 5.56
N THR A 512 39.25 -10.68 4.27
CA THR A 512 40.35 -11.47 3.69
C THR A 512 41.62 -11.16 4.46
N ALA A 513 42.40 -12.20 4.81
CA ALA A 513 43.65 -12.03 5.55
C ALA A 513 44.54 -10.94 4.91
N GLY A 514 45.03 -10.01 5.73
CA GLY A 514 45.83 -8.86 5.28
C GLY A 514 45.04 -7.66 4.73
N THR A 515 43.70 -7.72 4.71
CA THR A 515 42.83 -6.58 4.36
C THR A 515 42.30 -5.91 5.63
N PHE A 516 42.48 -4.59 5.69
CA PHE A 516 42.08 -3.76 6.82
C PHE A 516 41.24 -2.57 6.35
N THR A 517 40.57 -1.93 7.31
CA THR A 517 39.56 -0.92 7.08
C THR A 517 40.00 0.42 7.65
N THR A 518 39.87 1.48 6.86
CA THR A 518 40.03 2.86 7.32
C THR A 518 38.67 3.51 7.56
N LEU A 519 38.48 4.09 8.73
CA LEU A 519 37.38 4.99 9.03
C LEU A 519 37.92 6.44 9.07
N ASN A 520 37.45 7.26 8.15
CA ASN A 520 37.77 8.69 8.11
C ASN A 520 36.62 9.50 8.74
N VAL A 521 36.93 10.34 9.73
CA VAL A 521 35.96 11.19 10.41
C VAL A 521 36.47 12.62 10.40
N GLU A 522 35.63 13.61 10.11
CA GLU A 522 36.06 15.00 10.27
C GLU A 522 36.07 15.37 11.76
N ASN A 523 34.97 15.16 12.47
CA ASN A 523 34.80 15.55 13.86
C ASN A 523 34.40 14.35 14.73
N LEU A 524 35.26 13.97 15.67
CA LEU A 524 35.01 12.89 16.64
C LEU A 524 34.79 13.45 18.04
N SER A 525 33.75 12.99 18.74
CA SER A 525 33.50 13.39 20.13
C SER A 525 32.95 12.27 21.02
N GLY A 526 33.12 12.44 22.34
CA GLY A 526 32.43 11.68 23.37
C GLY A 526 33.24 10.51 23.96
N ASN A 527 32.63 9.35 24.15
CA ASN A 527 33.28 8.18 24.74
C ASN A 527 32.82 6.86 24.11
N SER A 528 33.79 6.02 23.73
CA SER A 528 33.51 4.79 22.98
C SER A 528 34.62 3.75 23.08
N THR A 529 34.31 2.54 22.63
CA THR A 529 35.28 1.49 22.33
C THR A 529 35.40 1.30 20.83
N PHE A 530 36.62 1.28 20.31
CA PHE A 530 36.92 0.87 18.94
C PHE A 530 37.57 -0.52 18.97
N ILE A 531 36.95 -1.50 18.34
CA ILE A 531 37.49 -2.86 18.22
C ILE A 531 38.19 -2.96 16.87
N MET A 532 39.50 -3.12 16.86
CA MET A 532 40.34 -2.99 15.67
C MET A 532 41.16 -4.25 15.45
N ARG A 533 41.42 -4.59 14.19
CA ARG A 533 42.34 -5.65 13.79
C ARG A 533 43.71 -5.07 13.46
N ALA A 534 44.75 -5.85 13.69
CA ALA A 534 46.12 -5.50 13.37
C ALA A 534 46.90 -6.71 12.85
N ASP A 535 47.85 -6.46 11.97
CA ASP A 535 49.02 -7.31 11.71
C ASP A 535 50.24 -6.47 12.11
N VAL A 536 50.64 -6.63 13.37
CA VAL A 536 51.69 -5.81 13.99
C VAL A 536 53.07 -6.12 13.41
N VAL A 537 53.28 -7.38 12.99
CA VAL A 537 54.56 -7.88 12.47
C VAL A 537 54.76 -7.52 11.00
N GLY A 538 53.70 -7.61 10.19
CA GLY A 538 53.78 -7.45 8.74
C GLY A 538 54.67 -8.52 8.11
N GLU A 539 55.61 -8.10 7.27
CA GLU A 539 56.62 -8.97 6.64
C GLU A 539 57.81 -9.29 7.58
N GLY A 540 57.80 -8.78 8.82
CA GLY A 540 58.85 -8.96 9.82
C GLY A 540 59.49 -7.62 10.26
N ASN A 541 59.91 -7.52 11.52
CA ASN A 541 60.45 -6.28 12.13
C ASN A 541 59.53 -5.05 12.01
N GLY A 542 58.22 -5.25 11.83
CA GLY A 542 57.25 -4.17 11.62
C GLY A 542 57.28 -3.57 10.21
N VAL A 543 57.97 -4.22 9.26
CA VAL A 543 58.00 -3.82 7.86
C VAL A 543 56.66 -4.17 7.22
N ASN A 544 56.06 -3.22 6.50
CA ASN A 544 54.76 -3.38 5.85
C ASN A 544 53.64 -3.86 6.79
N ASN A 545 53.75 -3.57 8.09
CA ASN A 545 52.69 -3.84 9.04
C ASN A 545 51.45 -3.00 8.73
N LYS A 546 50.27 -3.57 9.00
CA LYS A 546 48.99 -2.97 8.61
C LYS A 546 47.95 -3.26 9.67
N GLY A 547 46.93 -2.42 9.73
CA GLY A 547 45.83 -2.59 10.66
C GLY A 547 44.65 -1.73 10.23
N ASP A 548 43.55 -1.91 10.93
CA ASP A 548 42.46 -0.95 10.83
C ASP A 548 42.95 0.42 11.31
N LEU A 549 42.41 1.48 10.73
CA LEU A 549 42.84 2.85 10.99
C LEU A 549 41.63 3.76 11.25
N LEU A 550 41.67 4.47 12.38
CA LEU A 550 40.80 5.61 12.62
C LEU A 550 41.54 6.91 12.28
N ASN A 551 41.09 7.63 11.26
CA ASN A 551 41.69 8.87 10.80
C ASN A 551 40.75 10.05 11.03
N ILE A 552 41.11 10.95 11.94
CA ILE A 552 40.33 12.12 12.32
C ILE A 552 40.99 13.36 11.73
N SER A 553 40.34 13.98 10.74
CA SER A 553 40.91 15.07 9.96
C SER A 553 40.64 16.47 10.51
N GLY A 554 39.56 16.65 11.28
CA GLY A 554 39.17 17.90 11.93
C GLY A 554 39.38 17.83 13.43
N SER A 555 38.32 18.07 14.20
CA SER A 555 38.37 18.10 15.66
C SER A 555 38.27 16.70 16.29
N SER A 556 39.03 16.49 17.38
CA SER A 556 38.89 15.29 18.21
C SER A 556 38.60 15.68 19.66
N ALA A 557 37.66 15.02 20.33
CA ALA A 557 37.38 15.28 21.74
C ALA A 557 36.92 14.02 22.47
N GLY A 558 37.20 13.96 23.78
CA GLY A 558 36.71 12.90 24.66
C GLY A 558 37.69 11.76 24.89
N ASN A 559 37.18 10.67 25.45
CA ASN A 559 37.96 9.55 25.97
C ASN A 559 37.53 8.23 25.30
N HIS A 560 38.44 7.60 24.59
CA HIS A 560 38.16 6.39 23.82
C HIS A 560 39.07 5.23 24.22
N VAL A 561 38.56 4.02 24.06
CA VAL A 561 39.26 2.76 24.31
C VAL A 561 39.51 2.05 22.99
N LEU A 562 40.70 1.52 22.80
CA LEU A 562 41.10 0.71 21.65
C LEU A 562 41.27 -0.74 22.11
N ALA A 563 40.48 -1.64 21.54
CA ALA A 563 40.62 -3.08 21.70
C ALA A 563 41.27 -3.66 20.44
N ILE A 564 42.56 -3.97 20.52
CA ILE A 564 43.35 -4.43 19.36
C ILE A 564 43.38 -5.96 19.31
N ARG A 565 43.02 -6.52 18.16
CA ARG A 565 43.08 -7.96 17.87
C ARG A 565 44.17 -8.20 16.82
N ASN A 566 45.28 -8.82 17.21
CA ASN A 566 46.28 -9.24 16.23
C ASN A 566 45.76 -10.43 15.41
N GLN A 567 45.88 -10.33 14.10
CA GLN A 567 45.56 -11.37 13.12
C GLN A 567 46.78 -11.73 12.26
N GLY A 568 47.91 -11.04 12.49
CA GLY A 568 49.18 -11.32 11.86
C GLY A 568 49.99 -12.40 12.56
N SER A 569 51.26 -12.53 12.15
CA SER A 569 52.21 -13.44 12.77
C SER A 569 52.47 -13.08 14.25
N GLU A 570 52.84 -14.08 15.05
CA GLU A 570 53.36 -13.90 16.41
C GLU A 570 54.89 -13.76 16.44
N ALA A 571 55.57 -13.77 15.28
CA ALA A 571 57.04 -13.67 15.20
C ALA A 571 57.55 -12.22 15.39
N THR A 572 57.36 -11.69 16.59
CA THR A 572 57.73 -10.31 16.96
C THR A 572 59.18 -10.17 17.40
N THR A 573 59.72 -8.96 17.25
CA THR A 573 61.05 -8.56 17.75
C THR A 573 60.99 -7.55 18.90
N GLY A 574 59.80 -7.07 19.24
CA GLY A 574 59.55 -6.04 20.24
C GLY A 574 59.77 -4.61 19.74
N ASN A 575 60.17 -4.43 18.47
CA ASN A 575 60.43 -3.12 17.86
C ASN A 575 59.30 -2.62 16.96
N GLU A 576 58.26 -3.43 16.77
CA GLU A 576 57.14 -3.15 15.88
C GLU A 576 56.34 -1.94 16.35
N VAL A 577 55.92 -1.10 15.41
CA VAL A 577 55.07 0.07 15.69
C VAL A 577 54.03 0.17 14.60
N LEU A 578 52.75 0.18 14.98
CA LEU A 578 51.63 0.34 14.05
C LEU A 578 50.80 1.55 14.44
N THR A 579 50.49 2.41 13.48
CA THR A 579 49.57 3.53 13.67
C THR A 579 48.13 3.04 13.48
N VAL A 580 47.36 3.07 14.56
CA VAL A 580 45.93 2.68 14.57
C VAL A 580 44.98 3.88 14.67
N VAL A 581 45.47 5.03 15.14
CA VAL A 581 44.71 6.28 15.20
C VAL A 581 45.57 7.43 14.68
N LYS A 582 44.98 8.32 13.88
CA LYS A 582 45.55 9.60 13.47
C LYS A 582 44.57 10.72 13.81
N THR A 583 45.07 11.78 14.43
CA THR A 583 44.31 13.00 14.77
C THR A 583 45.10 14.23 14.32
N THR A 584 44.43 15.24 13.77
CA THR A 584 45.09 16.48 13.36
C THR A 584 45.37 17.42 14.54
N ASP A 585 44.50 17.45 15.54
CA ASP A 585 44.60 18.36 16.71
C ASP A 585 45.21 17.69 17.95
N GLY A 586 45.11 16.36 18.05
CA GLY A 586 45.64 15.58 19.17
C GLY A 586 44.90 15.81 20.48
N THR A 587 43.66 16.27 20.47
CA THR A 587 42.93 16.66 21.69
C THR A 587 42.26 15.47 22.39
N ALA A 588 41.72 14.51 21.65
CA ALA A 588 41.13 13.30 22.23
C ALA A 588 42.16 12.38 22.90
N SER A 589 41.70 11.61 23.88
CA SER A 589 42.50 10.58 24.58
C SER A 589 42.12 9.19 24.11
N PHE A 590 43.13 8.36 23.82
CA PHE A 590 42.98 6.96 23.44
C PHE A 590 43.82 6.07 24.36
N SER A 591 43.21 5.00 24.87
CA SER A 591 43.85 4.02 25.76
C SER A 591 43.62 2.60 25.26
N ALA A 592 44.54 1.68 25.50
CA ALA A 592 44.30 0.27 25.20
C ALA A 592 43.33 -0.33 26.22
N SER A 593 42.43 -1.23 25.79
CA SER A 593 41.58 -2.01 26.71
C SER A 593 42.40 -2.96 27.59
N SER A 594 43.53 -3.41 27.05
CA SER A 594 44.53 -4.26 27.69
C SER A 594 45.83 -4.18 26.89
N GLN A 595 46.95 -4.54 27.50
CA GLN A 595 48.17 -4.83 26.74
C GLN A 595 47.91 -6.03 25.81
N VAL A 596 48.51 -6.00 24.62
CA VAL A 596 48.40 -7.08 23.64
C VAL A 596 49.66 -7.92 23.72
N GLU A 597 49.54 -9.17 24.15
CA GLU A 597 50.66 -10.12 24.18
C GLU A 597 50.85 -10.76 22.80
N LEU A 598 52.05 -10.61 22.22
CA LEU A 598 52.43 -11.19 20.93
C LEU A 598 53.89 -11.62 20.98
N GLY A 599 54.16 -12.90 20.68
CA GLY A 599 55.52 -13.42 20.52
C GLY A 599 56.46 -13.20 21.72
N GLY A 600 55.91 -13.16 22.94
CA GLY A 600 56.66 -12.90 24.17
C GLY A 600 56.84 -11.43 24.54
N TYR A 601 56.18 -10.51 23.82
CA TYR A 601 56.20 -9.06 24.09
C TYR A 601 54.80 -8.53 24.41
N LEU A 602 54.73 -7.47 25.21
CA LEU A 602 53.50 -6.73 25.49
C LEU A 602 53.50 -5.41 24.73
N TYR A 603 52.48 -5.20 23.90
CA TYR A 603 52.25 -3.96 23.17
C TYR A 603 51.17 -3.11 23.86
N ASP A 604 51.36 -1.81 23.82
CA ASP A 604 50.44 -0.83 24.40
C ASP A 604 50.28 0.38 23.46
N VAL A 605 49.20 1.15 23.64
CA VAL A 605 48.90 2.36 22.88
C VAL A 605 49.72 3.51 23.45
N ARG A 606 50.52 4.14 22.60
CA ARG A 606 51.28 5.35 22.94
C ARG A 606 50.99 6.48 21.98
N LYS A 607 50.80 7.68 22.51
CA LYS A 607 50.71 8.90 21.71
C LYS A 607 52.10 9.33 21.24
N LYS A 608 52.25 9.60 19.95
CA LYS A 608 53.45 10.20 19.36
C LYS A 608 53.07 11.46 18.60
N TRP A 609 53.90 12.49 18.76
CA TRP A 609 53.83 13.70 17.95
C TRP A 609 54.73 13.50 16.73
N HIS A 610 54.21 13.79 15.55
CA HIS A 610 54.95 13.75 14.29
C HIS A 610 55.37 15.14 13.86
#